data_AF-A0A9E6ENT8-F1
#
_entry.id   AF-A0A9E6ENT8-F1
#
_cell.length_a   1.000
_cell.length_b   1.000
_cell.length_c   1.000
_cell.angle_alpha   90.00
_cell.angle_beta   90.00
_cell.angle_gamma   90.00
#
_symmetry.space_group_name_H-M   'P 1'
#
loop_
_entity.id
_entity.type
_entity.pdbx_description
1 polymer ?
#
loop_
_entity_poly.entity_id
_entity_poly.type
_entity_poly.pdbx_seq_one_letter_code
_entity_poly.pdbx_strand_id
1 'polypeptide(L)'
;MSFELPDIILQPASLLYKNIIQLRNTLFDHKIFRTWQSPFPVVSIGNISAGGTGKTPLVDWIAKYYLSLGYKPAIVSRGYGRNTKGVQLVSDGKTVFMKSNACGDETAMLAWNNREAIVVVAEKRKDAFTFIISRFAEAMPDVIILDDAFQHRQIGRNLDIVVINEKEPYFKAEMIPKGRLREPLINLARADLLVLSKITGSTTTAAIAKDLEQTGKPLIKARTAAGNLVCLSGMFNTAKEISSPSGIKALAFAGIGSPQSFLDTLREQGITIVAHRFFRDHESYTEKTIA
;
A
#
# COMPACT_ATOMS: atom_id res chain seq x y z
N MET A 1 32.93 -19.77 11.23
CA MET A 1 31.77 -19.88 10.30
C MET A 1 30.61 -20.51 11.06
N SER A 2 29.89 -19.69 11.83
CA SER A 2 28.66 -20.11 12.50
C SER A 2 27.53 -20.01 11.47
N PHE A 3 27.23 -21.10 10.79
CA PHE A 3 25.93 -21.22 10.12
C PHE A 3 24.90 -21.25 11.25
N GLU A 4 24.20 -20.14 11.46
CA GLU A 4 23.12 -20.07 12.43
C GLU A 4 22.06 -21.09 12.01
N LEU A 5 21.74 -22.06 12.87
CA LEU A 5 20.67 -23.05 12.73
C LEU A 5 19.37 -22.56 12.04
N PRO A 6 18.90 -21.29 12.20
CA PRO A 6 17.80 -20.76 11.39
C PRO A 6 18.02 -20.80 9.87
N ASP A 7 19.21 -20.52 9.34
CA ASP A 7 19.42 -20.42 7.89
C ASP A 7 19.28 -21.77 7.17
N ILE A 8 19.70 -22.85 7.82
CA ILE A 8 19.67 -24.21 7.26
C ILE A 8 18.23 -24.70 7.06
N ILE A 9 17.29 -24.26 7.91
CA ILE A 9 15.86 -24.63 7.82
C ILE A 9 15.10 -23.65 6.93
N LEU A 10 15.41 -22.36 7.02
CA LEU A 10 14.69 -21.31 6.30
C LEU A 10 14.97 -21.33 4.78
N GLN A 11 16.16 -21.75 4.36
CA GLN A 11 16.52 -21.77 2.95
C GLN A 11 15.76 -22.83 2.12
N PRO A 12 15.66 -24.11 2.54
CA PRO A 12 14.81 -25.09 1.89
C PRO A 12 13.33 -24.67 1.87
N ALA A 13 12.83 -24.10 2.98
CA ALA A 13 11.45 -23.60 3.05
C ALA A 13 11.20 -22.46 2.03
N SER A 14 12.17 -21.56 1.86
CA SER A 14 12.09 -20.46 0.90
C SER A 14 12.14 -20.94 -0.55
N LEU A 15 12.92 -21.99 -0.83
CA LEU A 15 12.96 -22.62 -2.14
C LEU A 15 11.65 -23.37 -2.46
N LEU A 16 11.09 -24.07 -1.48
CA LEU A 16 9.78 -24.71 -1.63
C LEU A 16 8.69 -23.67 -1.89
N TYR A 17 8.65 -22.59 -1.11
CA TYR A 17 7.73 -21.48 -1.31
C TYR A 17 7.90 -20.86 -2.71
N LYS A 18 9.14 -20.61 -3.14
CA LYS A 18 9.47 -20.14 -4.51
C LYS A 18 8.83 -21.02 -5.57
N ASN A 19 9.00 -22.33 -5.47
CA ASN A 19 8.51 -23.29 -6.45
C ASN A 19 6.98 -23.36 -6.47
N ILE A 20 6.33 -23.30 -5.31
CA ILE A 20 4.86 -23.25 -5.21
C ILE A 20 4.32 -21.99 -5.89
N ILE A 21 4.93 -20.83 -5.62
CA ILE A 21 4.53 -19.56 -6.23
C ILE A 21 4.75 -19.58 -7.75
N GLN A 22 5.88 -20.11 -8.22
CA GLN A 22 6.13 -20.22 -9.66
C GLN A 22 5.15 -21.17 -10.34
N LEU A 23 4.91 -22.35 -9.77
CA LEU A 23 3.91 -23.29 -10.28
C LEU A 23 2.54 -22.60 -10.38
N ARG A 24 2.09 -21.94 -9.31
CA ARG A 24 0.83 -21.19 -9.31
C ARG A 24 0.80 -20.14 -10.43
N ASN A 25 1.87 -19.38 -10.62
CA ASN A 25 1.93 -18.37 -11.66
C ASN A 25 1.89 -18.98 -13.06
N THR A 26 2.66 -20.05 -13.30
CA THR A 26 2.63 -20.80 -14.56
C THR A 26 1.22 -21.33 -14.88
N LEU A 27 0.48 -21.81 -13.87
CA LEU A 27 -0.91 -22.26 -14.04
C LEU A 27 -1.86 -21.12 -14.44
N PHE A 28 -1.64 -19.90 -13.96
CA PHE A 28 -2.37 -18.71 -14.45
C PHE A 28 -1.92 -18.30 -15.85
N ASP A 29 -0.62 -18.36 -16.16
CA ASP A 29 -0.06 -18.01 -17.47
C ASP A 29 -0.62 -18.92 -18.57
N HIS A 30 -0.76 -20.22 -18.27
CA HIS A 30 -1.36 -21.22 -19.16
C HIS A 30 -2.90 -21.27 -19.09
N LYS A 31 -3.54 -20.32 -18.37
CA LYS A 31 -5.00 -20.23 -18.21
C LYS A 31 -5.67 -21.48 -17.61
N ILE A 32 -4.91 -22.35 -16.96
CA ILE A 32 -5.43 -23.50 -16.19
C ILE A 32 -6.21 -22.97 -14.98
N PHE A 33 -5.63 -22.00 -14.27
CA PHE A 33 -6.38 -21.21 -13.29
C PHE A 33 -7.13 -20.07 -13.98
N ARG A 34 -8.43 -19.99 -13.69
CA ARG A 34 -9.32 -19.00 -14.30
C ARG A 34 -9.08 -17.62 -13.71
N THR A 35 -8.95 -16.65 -14.60
CA THR A 35 -8.99 -15.22 -14.27
C THR A 35 -10.38 -14.71 -14.62
N TRP A 36 -11.09 -14.16 -13.62
CA TRP A 36 -12.39 -13.54 -13.83
C TRP A 36 -12.20 -12.13 -14.38
N GLN A 37 -12.90 -11.80 -15.46
CA GLN A 37 -12.83 -10.47 -16.06
C GLN A 37 -13.82 -9.53 -15.39
N SER A 38 -13.32 -8.40 -14.95
CA SER A 38 -14.13 -7.34 -14.37
C SER A 38 -14.95 -6.64 -15.45
N PRO A 39 -16.22 -6.27 -15.18
CA PRO A 39 -16.98 -5.40 -16.07
C PRO A 39 -16.51 -3.92 -16.01
N PHE A 40 -15.71 -3.56 -14.99
CA PHE A 40 -15.10 -2.24 -14.84
C PHE A 40 -13.64 -2.24 -15.27
N PRO A 41 -13.09 -1.09 -15.68
CA PRO A 41 -11.65 -0.86 -15.71
C PRO A 41 -11.03 -1.11 -14.33
N VAL A 42 -9.93 -1.86 -14.27
CA VAL A 42 -9.23 -2.21 -13.02
C VAL A 42 -7.77 -1.80 -13.10
N VAL A 43 -7.35 -0.98 -12.13
CA VAL A 43 -5.95 -0.63 -11.85
C VAL A 43 -5.51 -1.39 -10.59
N SER A 44 -4.50 -2.24 -10.73
CA SER A 44 -3.88 -2.96 -9.62
C SER A 44 -2.63 -2.22 -9.16
N ILE A 45 -2.51 -2.00 -7.86
CA ILE A 45 -1.29 -1.54 -7.22
C ILE A 45 -0.82 -2.65 -6.29
N GLY A 46 0.42 -3.09 -6.48
CA GLY A 46 1.01 -4.11 -5.62
C GLY A 46 2.50 -3.96 -5.48
N ASN A 47 3.12 -4.97 -4.90
CA ASN A 47 4.56 -5.08 -4.77
C ASN A 47 4.97 -6.55 -4.87
N ILE A 48 6.28 -6.82 -4.81
CA ILE A 48 6.83 -8.17 -4.75
C ILE A 48 7.45 -8.55 -3.39
N SER A 49 7.52 -7.61 -2.44
CA SER A 49 8.16 -7.79 -1.12
C SER A 49 7.17 -7.55 0.02
N ALA A 50 7.22 -8.33 1.09
CA ALA A 50 6.48 -8.05 2.31
C ALA A 50 7.09 -6.81 2.99
N GLY A 51 6.28 -5.79 3.27
CA GLY A 51 6.72 -4.55 3.91
C GLY A 51 6.10 -3.29 3.32
N GLY A 52 6.46 -2.16 3.93
CA GLY A 52 5.98 -0.84 3.54
C GLY A 52 6.70 -0.33 2.28
N THR A 53 6.26 -0.78 1.10
CA THR A 53 6.84 -0.38 -0.19
C THR A 53 6.26 0.91 -0.75
N GLY A 54 5.49 1.69 0.02
CA GLY A 54 4.90 2.95 -0.47
C GLY A 54 3.68 2.77 -1.39
N LYS A 55 2.96 1.65 -1.29
CA LYS A 55 1.71 1.43 -2.04
C LYS A 55 0.60 2.38 -1.64
N THR A 56 0.35 2.54 -0.34
CA THR A 56 -0.78 3.31 0.20
C THR A 56 -0.75 4.78 -0.27
N PRO A 57 0.39 5.49 -0.25
CA PRO A 57 0.49 6.82 -0.86
C PRO A 57 0.23 6.84 -2.37
N LEU A 58 0.61 5.78 -3.11
CA LEU A 58 0.36 5.69 -4.55
C LEU A 58 -1.12 5.43 -4.84
N VAL A 59 -1.78 4.57 -4.06
CA VAL A 59 -3.24 4.34 -4.15
C VAL A 59 -3.99 5.64 -3.91
N ASP A 60 -3.63 6.39 -2.87
CA ASP A 60 -4.20 7.72 -2.57
C ASP A 60 -3.99 8.70 -3.74
N TRP A 61 -2.78 8.77 -4.28
CA TRP A 61 -2.47 9.64 -5.41
C TRP A 61 -3.28 9.29 -6.66
N ILE A 62 -3.38 8.00 -7.01
CA ILE A 62 -4.16 7.54 -8.17
C ILE A 62 -5.65 7.81 -7.99
N ALA A 63 -6.19 7.60 -6.79
CA ALA A 63 -7.58 7.92 -6.49
C ALA A 63 -7.87 9.42 -6.67
N LYS A 64 -7.02 10.29 -6.12
CA LYS A 64 -7.11 11.75 -6.31
C LYS A 64 -6.96 12.16 -7.77
N TYR A 65 -6.09 11.50 -8.53
CA TYR A 65 -5.92 11.75 -9.95
C TYR A 65 -7.20 11.43 -10.75
N TYR A 66 -7.88 10.32 -10.46
CA TYR A 66 -9.16 10.04 -11.12
C TYR A 66 -10.26 11.01 -10.69
N LEU A 67 -10.33 11.36 -9.40
CA LEU A 67 -11.28 12.35 -8.89
C LEU A 67 -11.07 13.73 -9.54
N SER A 68 -9.82 14.17 -9.72
CA SER A 68 -9.53 15.47 -10.35
C SER A 68 -9.90 15.52 -11.84
N LEU A 69 -10.03 14.36 -12.49
CA LEU A 69 -10.56 14.21 -13.84
C LEU A 69 -12.09 14.07 -13.88
N GLY A 70 -12.76 14.09 -12.72
CA GLY A 70 -14.21 13.94 -12.61
C GLY A 70 -14.72 12.49 -12.63
N TYR A 71 -13.82 11.49 -12.59
CA TYR A 71 -14.19 10.09 -12.46
C TYR A 71 -14.46 9.69 -11.01
N LYS A 72 -15.26 8.65 -10.81
CA LYS A 72 -15.62 8.07 -9.51
C LYS A 72 -14.88 6.75 -9.28
N PRO A 73 -13.71 6.77 -8.63
CA PRO A 73 -12.98 5.56 -8.32
C PRO A 73 -13.61 4.79 -7.17
N ALA A 74 -13.49 3.46 -7.22
CA ALA A 74 -13.73 2.57 -6.09
C ALA A 74 -12.43 1.88 -5.67
N ILE A 75 -12.00 2.09 -4.43
CA ILE A 75 -10.82 1.46 -3.85
C ILE A 75 -11.24 0.16 -3.17
N VAL A 76 -10.59 -0.95 -3.53
CA VAL A 76 -10.78 -2.26 -2.91
C VAL A 76 -9.48 -2.67 -2.23
N SER A 77 -9.50 -2.71 -0.90
CA SER A 77 -8.38 -3.20 -0.09
C SER A 77 -8.75 -4.50 0.63
N ARG A 78 -7.73 -5.20 1.12
CA ARG A 78 -7.92 -6.38 1.99
C ARG A 78 -8.34 -5.98 3.41
N GLY A 79 -7.97 -4.77 3.85
CA GLY A 79 -8.13 -4.31 5.22
C GLY A 79 -7.23 -5.07 6.19
N TYR A 80 -5.91 -4.95 6.02
CA TYR A 80 -4.94 -5.60 6.91
C TYR A 80 -5.13 -5.12 8.36
N GLY A 81 -5.05 -6.04 9.33
CA GLY A 81 -5.22 -5.72 10.76
C GLY A 81 -6.65 -5.38 11.20
N ARG A 82 -7.65 -5.50 10.31
CA ARG A 82 -9.05 -5.22 10.67
C ARG A 82 -9.68 -6.33 11.53
N ASN A 83 -10.65 -5.95 12.36
CA ASN A 83 -11.41 -6.90 13.19
C ASN A 83 -12.69 -7.45 12.53
N THR A 84 -13.10 -6.91 11.38
CA THR A 84 -14.28 -7.40 10.64
C THR A 84 -13.91 -8.48 9.62
N LYS A 85 -14.91 -9.25 9.20
CA LYS A 85 -14.79 -10.28 8.16
C LYS A 85 -15.73 -10.01 7.00
N GLY A 86 -15.45 -10.64 5.85
CA GLY A 86 -16.28 -10.51 4.66
C GLY A 86 -16.18 -9.14 4.01
N VAL A 87 -17.17 -8.78 3.20
CA VAL A 87 -17.20 -7.50 2.50
C VAL A 87 -17.79 -6.43 3.43
N GLN A 88 -17.10 -5.30 3.58
CA GLN A 88 -17.61 -4.15 4.31
C GLN A 88 -17.43 -2.88 3.48
N LEU A 89 -18.47 -2.03 3.51
CA LEU A 89 -18.43 -0.70 2.93
C LEU A 89 -17.83 0.28 3.94
N VAL A 90 -16.68 0.85 3.61
CA VAL A 90 -15.98 1.83 4.44
C VAL A 90 -16.45 3.23 4.10
N SER A 91 -16.57 3.54 2.80
CA SER A 91 -17.07 4.81 2.27
C SER A 91 -17.90 4.58 1.02
N ASP A 92 -19.02 5.28 0.87
CA ASP A 92 -19.83 5.31 -0.37
C ASP A 92 -19.52 6.51 -1.28
N GLY A 93 -18.45 7.26 -0.99
CA GLY A 93 -18.13 8.51 -1.68
C GLY A 93 -18.91 9.72 -1.18
N LYS A 94 -19.66 9.58 -0.07
CA LYS A 94 -20.37 10.68 0.61
C LYS A 94 -20.18 10.61 2.13
N THR A 95 -20.29 9.41 2.69
CA THR A 95 -20.22 9.11 4.12
C THR A 95 -19.20 8.02 4.38
N VAL A 96 -18.38 8.21 5.41
CA VAL A 96 -17.49 7.17 5.93
C VAL A 96 -18.20 6.47 7.09
N PHE A 97 -18.44 5.17 6.93
CA PHE A 97 -19.29 4.37 7.83
C PHE A 97 -18.51 3.65 8.94
N MET A 98 -17.19 3.51 8.79
CA MET A 98 -16.38 2.65 9.65
C MET A 98 -15.24 3.41 10.32
N LYS A 99 -14.89 2.94 11.53
CA LYS A 99 -13.70 3.36 12.27
C LYS A 99 -12.50 2.49 11.87
N SER A 100 -11.28 2.99 12.12
CA SER A 100 -10.03 2.33 11.71
C SER A 100 -9.88 0.89 12.24
N ASN A 101 -10.25 0.64 13.49
CA ASN A 101 -10.22 -0.72 14.07
C ASN A 101 -11.09 -1.75 13.31
N ALA A 102 -12.14 -1.29 12.62
CA ALA A 102 -13.09 -2.14 11.93
C ALA A 102 -12.70 -2.39 10.47
N CYS A 103 -12.03 -1.44 9.81
CA CYS A 103 -11.62 -1.56 8.40
C CYS A 103 -10.10 -1.67 8.17
N GLY A 104 -9.28 -1.48 9.20
CA GLY A 104 -7.83 -1.32 9.12
C GLY A 104 -7.43 0.14 8.96
N ASP A 105 -6.29 0.53 9.54
CA ASP A 105 -5.82 1.92 9.59
C ASP A 105 -5.57 2.49 8.19
N GLU A 106 -4.90 1.73 7.32
CA GLU A 106 -4.61 2.16 5.95
C GLU A 106 -5.90 2.41 5.15
N THR A 107 -6.91 1.55 5.31
CA THR A 107 -8.16 1.71 4.56
C THR A 107 -9.03 2.84 5.11
N ALA A 108 -9.04 3.06 6.43
CA ALA A 108 -9.67 4.24 7.01
C ALA A 108 -9.02 5.53 6.50
N MET A 109 -7.68 5.57 6.46
CA MET A 109 -6.94 6.71 5.92
C MET A 109 -7.30 6.98 4.45
N LEU A 110 -7.36 5.94 3.61
CA LEU A 110 -7.77 6.08 2.21
C LEU A 110 -9.19 6.64 2.07
N ALA A 111 -10.14 6.16 2.89
CA ALA A 111 -11.51 6.68 2.90
C ALA A 111 -11.58 8.15 3.36
N TRP A 112 -10.81 8.54 4.37
CA TRP A 112 -10.77 9.92 4.87
C TRP A 112 -10.14 10.90 3.88
N ASN A 113 -9.08 10.47 3.19
CA ASN A 113 -8.37 11.30 2.21
C ASN A 113 -9.09 11.42 0.87
N ASN A 114 -9.95 10.46 0.53
CA ASN A 114 -10.65 10.37 -0.75
C ASN A 114 -12.17 10.32 -0.52
N ARG A 115 -12.74 11.43 -0.02
CA ARG A 115 -14.15 11.47 0.42
C ARG A 115 -15.17 11.17 -0.67
N GLU A 116 -14.80 11.44 -1.92
CA GLU A 116 -15.64 11.20 -3.11
C GLU A 116 -15.41 9.82 -3.73
N ALA A 117 -14.48 9.03 -3.20
CA ALA A 117 -14.23 7.66 -3.63
C ALA A 117 -15.04 6.66 -2.81
N ILE A 118 -15.51 5.61 -3.49
CA ILE A 118 -16.05 4.41 -2.82
C ILE A 118 -14.86 3.65 -2.24
N VAL A 119 -14.98 3.16 -1.00
CA VAL A 119 -13.93 2.36 -0.37
C VAL A 119 -14.54 1.10 0.25
N VAL A 120 -14.04 -0.06 -0.16
CA VAL A 120 -14.51 -1.37 0.26
C VAL A 120 -13.36 -2.23 0.76
N VAL A 121 -13.59 -2.95 1.85
CA VAL A 121 -12.64 -3.96 2.36
C VAL A 121 -13.20 -5.37 2.19
N ALA A 122 -12.41 -6.28 1.65
CA ALA A 122 -12.77 -7.69 1.52
C ALA A 122 -11.55 -8.61 1.46
N GLU A 123 -11.60 -9.79 2.10
CA GLU A 123 -10.53 -10.79 1.95
C GLU A 123 -10.42 -11.29 0.50
N LYS A 124 -11.59 -11.52 -0.11
CA LYS A 124 -11.76 -11.97 -1.49
C LYS A 124 -12.18 -10.81 -2.37
N ARG A 125 -11.35 -10.49 -3.36
CA ARG A 125 -11.58 -9.35 -4.27
C ARG A 125 -12.84 -9.55 -5.08
N LYS A 126 -13.13 -10.78 -5.55
CA LYS A 126 -14.36 -11.08 -6.28
C LYS A 126 -15.63 -10.69 -5.50
N ASP A 127 -15.65 -10.91 -4.19
CA ASP A 127 -16.80 -10.60 -3.35
C ASP A 127 -17.00 -9.08 -3.24
N ALA A 128 -15.91 -8.31 -3.15
CA ALA A 128 -15.99 -6.84 -3.22
C ALA A 128 -16.56 -6.36 -4.56
N PHE A 129 -16.18 -6.97 -5.68
CA PHE A 129 -16.73 -6.58 -6.99
C PHE A 129 -18.22 -6.89 -7.07
N THR A 130 -18.63 -8.09 -6.67
CA THR A 130 -20.06 -8.46 -6.62
C THR A 130 -20.86 -7.48 -5.76
N PHE A 131 -20.32 -7.10 -4.61
CA PHE A 131 -20.94 -6.11 -3.72
C PHE A 131 -21.02 -4.72 -4.36
N ILE A 132 -19.96 -4.25 -5.03
CA ILE A 132 -19.96 -2.95 -5.70
C ILE A 132 -21.01 -2.92 -6.81
N ILE A 133 -21.05 -3.96 -7.64
CA ILE A 133 -22.03 -4.10 -8.74
C ILE A 133 -23.46 -4.04 -8.21
N SER A 134 -23.75 -4.75 -7.12
CA SER A 134 -25.11 -4.78 -6.56
C SER A 134 -25.47 -3.51 -5.81
N ARG A 135 -24.56 -2.96 -5.00
CA ARG A 135 -24.82 -1.81 -4.13
C ARG A 135 -24.91 -0.49 -4.88
N PHE A 136 -24.14 -0.36 -5.97
CA PHE A 136 -23.99 0.88 -6.74
C PHE A 136 -24.51 0.73 -8.18
N ALA A 137 -25.46 -0.17 -8.43
CA ALA A 137 -25.99 -0.43 -9.77
C ALA A 137 -26.49 0.83 -10.50
N GLU A 138 -27.05 1.80 -9.77
CA GLU A 138 -27.55 3.08 -10.31
C GLU A 138 -26.47 4.17 -10.45
N ALA A 139 -25.30 3.96 -9.84
CA ALA A 139 -24.21 4.93 -9.79
C ALA A 139 -22.86 4.20 -9.74
N MET A 140 -22.61 3.41 -10.78
CA MET A 140 -21.43 2.55 -10.88
C MET A 140 -20.13 3.37 -10.84
N PRO A 141 -19.04 2.83 -10.25
CA PRO A 141 -17.74 3.46 -10.34
C PRO A 141 -17.18 3.38 -11.76
N ASP A 142 -16.41 4.39 -12.15
CA ASP A 142 -15.76 4.44 -13.46
C ASP A 142 -14.49 3.57 -13.52
N VAL A 143 -13.86 3.34 -12.36
CA VAL A 143 -12.64 2.55 -12.24
C VAL A 143 -12.53 1.91 -10.86
N ILE A 144 -12.03 0.67 -10.81
CA ILE A 144 -11.68 0.01 -9.55
C ILE A 144 -10.16 0.03 -9.35
N ILE A 145 -9.74 0.52 -8.20
CA ILE A 145 -8.36 0.56 -7.75
C ILE A 145 -8.16 -0.56 -6.73
N LEU A 146 -7.36 -1.57 -7.07
CA LEU A 146 -7.04 -2.68 -6.17
C LEU A 146 -5.76 -2.39 -5.39
N ASP A 147 -5.89 -2.37 -4.07
CA ASP A 147 -4.75 -2.24 -3.16
C ASP A 147 -4.16 -3.62 -2.80
N ASP A 148 -2.84 -3.69 -2.84
CA ASP A 148 -1.99 -4.87 -2.65
C ASP A 148 -2.42 -6.11 -3.46
N ALA A 149 -2.53 -5.95 -4.79
CA ALA A 149 -3.21 -6.92 -5.66
C ALA A 149 -2.33 -7.64 -6.70
N PHE A 150 -1.02 -7.42 -6.71
CA PHE A 150 -0.13 -8.03 -7.72
C PHE A 150 -0.21 -9.57 -7.73
N GLN A 151 -0.24 -10.18 -6.54
CA GLN A 151 -0.39 -11.63 -6.35
C GLN A 151 -1.80 -12.14 -6.68
N HIS A 152 -2.81 -11.26 -6.72
CA HIS A 152 -4.23 -11.58 -6.85
C HIS A 152 -4.68 -11.77 -8.31
N ARG A 153 -4.02 -12.72 -9.00
CA ARG A 153 -4.24 -13.03 -10.43
C ARG A 153 -5.64 -13.59 -10.78
N GLN A 154 -6.51 -13.83 -9.81
CA GLN A 154 -7.88 -14.30 -10.07
C GLN A 154 -8.80 -13.20 -10.65
N ILE A 155 -8.38 -11.94 -10.60
CA ILE A 155 -9.11 -10.79 -11.13
C ILE A 155 -8.30 -10.21 -12.30
N GLY A 156 -8.96 -10.04 -13.44
CA GLY A 156 -8.40 -9.37 -14.61
C GLY A 156 -8.18 -7.88 -14.31
N ARG A 157 -7.07 -7.33 -14.83
CA ARG A 157 -6.70 -5.94 -14.68
C ARG A 157 -6.30 -5.34 -16.01
N ASN A 158 -6.59 -4.06 -16.16
CA ASN A 158 -6.25 -3.28 -17.35
C ASN A 158 -4.89 -2.61 -17.19
N LEU A 159 -4.48 -2.33 -15.95
CA LEU A 159 -3.18 -1.78 -15.61
C LEU A 159 -2.67 -2.41 -14.31
N ASP A 160 -1.52 -3.08 -14.34
CA ASP A 160 -0.86 -3.67 -13.17
C ASP A 160 0.42 -2.91 -12.82
N ILE A 161 0.36 -2.13 -11.74
CA ILE A 161 1.45 -1.28 -11.26
C ILE A 161 2.16 -1.98 -10.09
N VAL A 162 3.48 -2.13 -10.21
CA VAL A 162 4.30 -2.72 -9.14
C VAL A 162 5.21 -1.66 -8.53
N VAL A 163 5.10 -1.50 -7.22
CA VAL A 163 5.92 -0.59 -6.44
C VAL A 163 7.12 -1.32 -5.85
N ILE A 164 8.31 -0.80 -6.14
CA ILE A 164 9.61 -1.25 -5.64
C ILE A 164 10.13 -0.19 -4.66
N ASN A 165 10.65 -0.61 -3.52
CA ASN A 165 11.19 0.29 -2.50
C ASN A 165 12.70 0.44 -2.71
N GLU A 166 13.19 1.66 -2.93
CA GLU A 166 14.64 1.93 -3.08
C GLU A 166 15.46 1.44 -1.88
N LYS A 167 14.89 1.55 -0.67
CA LYS A 167 15.59 1.21 0.58
C LYS A 167 15.72 -0.31 0.80
N GLU A 168 15.07 -1.13 -0.01
CA GLU A 168 15.16 -2.59 0.07
C GLU A 168 15.99 -3.10 -1.11
N PRO A 169 17.12 -3.79 -0.87
CA PRO A 169 17.93 -4.36 -1.94
C PRO A 169 17.24 -5.60 -2.53
N TYR A 170 16.13 -5.39 -3.26
CA TYR A 170 15.24 -6.46 -3.73
C TYR A 170 15.96 -7.47 -4.65
N PHE A 171 17.02 -7.05 -5.33
CA PHE A 171 17.88 -7.90 -6.18
C PHE A 171 18.70 -8.92 -5.38
N LYS A 172 18.98 -8.64 -4.10
CA LYS A 172 19.60 -9.57 -3.15
C LYS A 172 18.59 -10.24 -2.22
N ALA A 173 17.31 -9.87 -2.34
CA ALA A 173 16.30 -10.34 -1.41
C ALA A 173 15.97 -11.81 -1.66
N GLU A 174 15.84 -12.56 -0.57
CA GLU A 174 15.41 -13.95 -0.61
C GLU A 174 13.88 -14.05 -0.52
N MET A 175 13.36 -15.20 -0.95
CA MET A 175 11.96 -15.54 -0.80
C MET A 175 11.61 -15.71 0.68
N ILE A 176 10.36 -15.42 1.04
CA ILE A 176 9.81 -15.79 2.36
C ILE A 176 9.92 -17.32 2.54
N PRO A 177 10.24 -17.84 3.74
CA PRO A 177 10.41 -17.12 5.01
C PRO A 177 11.82 -16.57 5.31
N LYS A 178 12.86 -16.90 4.52
CA LYS A 178 14.23 -16.43 4.80
C LYS A 178 14.40 -14.95 4.53
N GLY A 179 13.80 -14.47 3.45
CA GLY A 179 13.75 -13.06 3.10
C GLY A 179 12.33 -12.51 3.07
N ARG A 180 12.14 -11.46 2.27
CA ARG A 180 10.88 -10.70 2.22
C ARG A 180 10.13 -10.85 0.89
N LEU A 181 10.73 -11.48 -0.13
CA LEU A 181 10.06 -11.60 -1.42
C LEU A 181 8.85 -12.54 -1.32
N ARG A 182 7.69 -12.00 -1.70
CA ARG A 182 6.42 -12.73 -1.84
C ARG A 182 6.36 -13.46 -3.17
N GLU A 183 7.05 -12.93 -4.19
CA GLU A 183 7.18 -13.53 -5.50
C GLU A 183 8.61 -13.35 -6.07
N PRO A 184 9.10 -14.30 -6.87
CA PRO A 184 10.38 -14.15 -7.56
C PRO A 184 10.42 -12.96 -8.52
N LEU A 185 11.60 -12.34 -8.68
CA LEU A 185 11.78 -11.12 -9.49
C LEU A 185 11.37 -11.27 -10.95
N ILE A 186 11.51 -12.47 -11.54
CA ILE A 186 11.07 -12.75 -12.91
C ILE A 186 9.59 -12.42 -13.14
N ASN A 187 8.78 -12.45 -12.08
CA ASN A 187 7.36 -12.13 -12.15
C ASN A 187 7.08 -10.64 -12.37
N LEU A 188 8.07 -9.75 -12.24
CA LEU A 188 7.96 -8.34 -12.64
C LEU A 188 7.64 -8.19 -14.13
N ALA A 189 7.96 -9.18 -14.96
CA ALA A 189 7.58 -9.20 -16.37
C ALA A 189 6.06 -9.07 -16.61
N ARG A 190 5.23 -9.39 -15.60
CA ARG A 190 3.78 -9.24 -15.65
C ARG A 190 3.29 -7.82 -15.37
N ALA A 191 4.12 -6.96 -14.80
CA ALA A 191 3.75 -5.57 -14.56
C ALA A 191 3.59 -4.83 -15.88
N ASP A 192 2.69 -3.86 -15.92
CA ASP A 192 2.58 -2.91 -17.03
C ASP A 192 3.40 -1.66 -16.75
N LEU A 193 3.59 -1.34 -15.46
CA LEU A 193 4.34 -0.18 -14.99
C LEU A 193 5.08 -0.52 -13.69
N LEU A 194 6.34 -0.10 -13.62
CA LEU A 194 7.15 -0.19 -12.40
C LEU A 194 7.28 1.20 -11.77
N VAL A 195 7.11 1.27 -10.45
CA VAL A 195 7.31 2.50 -9.67
C VAL A 195 8.43 2.26 -8.67
N LEU A 196 9.57 2.93 -8.86
CA LEU A 196 10.62 3.00 -7.86
C LEU A 196 10.28 4.10 -6.85
N SER A 197 9.91 3.70 -5.66
CA SER A 197 9.42 4.56 -4.57
C SER A 197 10.50 4.84 -3.51
N LYS A 198 10.21 5.81 -2.63
CA LYS A 198 11.04 6.20 -1.48
C LYS A 198 12.46 6.63 -1.86
N ILE A 199 12.62 7.18 -3.07
CA ILE A 199 13.91 7.62 -3.59
C ILE A 199 14.48 8.72 -2.70
N THR A 200 15.69 8.50 -2.21
CA THR A 200 16.46 9.44 -1.40
C THR A 200 17.57 10.17 -2.17
N GLY A 201 17.71 9.89 -3.48
CA GLY A 201 18.73 10.50 -4.34
C GLY A 201 20.11 9.84 -4.23
N SER A 202 20.17 8.60 -3.72
CA SER A 202 21.42 7.86 -3.53
C SER A 202 21.92 7.19 -4.83
N THR A 203 23.20 6.78 -4.85
CA THR A 203 23.78 5.95 -5.92
C THR A 203 23.06 4.60 -6.08
N THR A 204 22.42 4.10 -5.03
CA THR A 204 21.61 2.87 -5.06
C THR A 204 20.39 3.00 -5.97
N THR A 205 19.79 4.19 -6.06
CA THR A 205 18.66 4.46 -6.97
C THR A 205 19.03 4.17 -8.42
N ALA A 206 20.23 4.58 -8.87
CA ALA A 206 20.67 4.41 -10.25
C ALA A 206 20.88 2.93 -10.62
N ALA A 207 21.49 2.15 -9.71
CA ALA A 207 21.69 0.72 -9.91
C ALA A 207 20.35 -0.04 -10.00
N ILE A 208 19.43 0.23 -9.07
CA ILE A 208 18.08 -0.36 -9.07
C ILE A 208 17.33 0.00 -10.36
N ALA A 209 17.36 1.27 -10.76
CA ALA A 209 16.67 1.71 -11.97
C ALA A 209 17.18 0.95 -13.21
N LYS A 210 18.50 0.80 -13.34
CA LYS A 210 19.12 0.05 -14.44
C LYS A 210 18.69 -1.43 -14.47
N ASP A 211 18.55 -2.07 -13.31
CA ASP A 211 18.07 -3.44 -13.23
C ASP A 211 16.58 -3.57 -13.57
N LEU A 212 15.75 -2.61 -13.14
CA LEU A 212 14.33 -2.58 -13.49
C LEU A 212 14.11 -2.26 -14.98
N GLU A 213 14.94 -1.43 -15.59
CA GLU A 213 14.89 -1.11 -17.02
C GLU A 213 15.10 -2.36 -17.90
N GLN A 214 15.87 -3.35 -17.43
CA GLN A 214 16.05 -4.64 -18.14
C GLN A 214 14.75 -5.45 -18.27
N THR A 215 13.73 -5.14 -17.47
CA THR A 215 12.41 -5.78 -17.60
C THR A 215 11.66 -5.33 -18.86
N GLY A 216 12.11 -4.26 -19.53
CA GLY A 216 11.45 -3.66 -20.68
C GLY A 216 10.14 -2.93 -20.33
N LYS A 217 9.85 -2.74 -19.04
CA LYS A 217 8.64 -2.05 -18.58
C LYS A 217 8.92 -0.57 -18.35
N PRO A 218 7.92 0.32 -18.60
CA PRO A 218 8.00 1.69 -18.16
C PRO A 218 8.36 1.79 -16.68
N LEU A 219 9.31 2.68 -16.35
CA LEU A 219 9.79 2.92 -15.00
C LEU A 219 9.53 4.36 -14.60
N ILE A 220 8.75 4.55 -13.54
CA ILE A 220 8.53 5.86 -12.91
C ILE A 220 9.30 5.91 -11.59
N LYS A 221 9.95 7.04 -11.36
CA LYS A 221 10.64 7.37 -10.12
C LYS A 221 9.73 8.23 -9.27
N ALA A 222 9.45 7.79 -8.05
CA ALA A 222 8.55 8.46 -7.12
C ALA A 222 9.25 8.75 -5.78
N ARG A 223 9.01 9.94 -5.25
CA ARG A 223 9.39 10.34 -3.89
C ARG A 223 8.17 10.85 -3.15
N THR A 224 8.12 10.59 -1.86
CA THR A 224 7.14 11.24 -0.98
C THR A 224 7.75 12.55 -0.50
N ALA A 225 7.00 13.65 -0.65
CA ALA A 225 7.34 14.92 -0.03
C ALA A 225 6.45 15.12 1.20
N ALA A 226 6.95 15.82 2.21
CA ALA A 226 6.13 16.26 3.31
C ALA A 226 5.01 17.17 2.78
N GLY A 227 3.78 16.89 3.18
CA GLY A 227 2.63 17.73 2.90
C GLY A 227 2.45 18.83 3.95
N ASN A 228 1.31 19.50 3.90
CA ASN A 228 0.95 20.52 4.88
C ASN A 228 0.74 19.91 6.27
N LEU A 229 1.09 20.66 7.31
CA LEU A 229 0.73 20.29 8.68
C LEU A 229 -0.76 20.57 8.89
N VAL A 230 -1.49 19.54 9.28
CA VAL A 230 -2.95 19.58 9.41
C VAL A 230 -3.34 19.54 10.88
N CYS A 231 -4.13 20.52 11.32
CA CYS A 231 -4.77 20.46 12.63
C CYS A 231 -5.98 19.51 12.58
N LEU A 232 -5.96 18.48 13.43
CA LEU A 232 -7.10 17.59 13.62
C LEU A 232 -8.02 18.18 14.69
N SER A 233 -9.20 18.69 14.29
CA SER A 233 -10.27 19.08 15.21
C SER A 233 -11.49 18.17 15.03
N GLY A 234 -11.70 17.22 15.96
CA GLY A 234 -12.83 16.29 15.92
C GLY A 234 -12.64 15.10 14.97
N MET A 235 -13.71 14.31 14.78
CA MET A 235 -13.72 13.12 13.89
C MET A 235 -13.55 13.46 12.40
N PHE A 236 -13.67 14.74 12.05
CA PHE A 236 -13.71 15.19 10.67
C PHE A 236 -12.66 16.27 10.44
N ASN A 237 -11.88 16.03 9.39
CA ASN A 237 -10.82 16.89 8.87
C ASN A 237 -11.42 18.24 8.43
N THR A 238 -11.71 19.16 9.36
CA THR A 238 -11.56 20.60 9.10
C THR A 238 -10.09 20.91 9.23
N ALA A 239 -9.32 20.41 8.26
CA ALA A 239 -7.90 20.59 8.16
C ALA A 239 -7.62 22.09 8.02
N LYS A 240 -7.42 22.79 9.13
CA LYS A 240 -6.79 24.10 9.06
C LYS A 240 -5.32 23.85 8.83
N GLU A 241 -4.90 24.04 7.59
CA GLU A 241 -3.49 23.93 7.22
C GLU A 241 -2.67 24.98 7.97
N ILE A 242 -1.56 24.55 8.55
CA ILE A 242 -0.58 25.45 9.15
C ILE A 242 0.47 25.73 8.07
N SER A 243 0.32 26.89 7.42
CA SER A 243 1.11 27.32 6.26
C SER A 243 2.57 27.63 6.59
N SER A 244 2.97 27.68 7.86
CA SER A 244 4.37 27.90 8.28
C SER A 244 4.64 27.25 9.64
N PRO A 245 5.05 25.97 9.67
CA PRO A 245 5.34 25.27 10.92
C PRO A 245 6.70 25.61 11.54
N SER A 246 7.49 26.49 10.91
CA SER A 246 8.80 26.90 11.40
C SER A 246 8.70 27.57 12.77
N GLY A 247 9.50 27.11 13.73
CA GLY A 247 9.53 27.64 15.09
C GLY A 247 8.47 27.05 16.03
N ILE A 248 7.58 26.17 15.55
CA ILE A 248 6.67 25.42 16.41
C ILE A 248 7.47 24.48 17.29
N LYS A 249 7.22 24.54 18.61
CA LYS A 249 7.69 23.53 19.56
C LYS A 249 6.62 22.46 19.72
N ALA A 250 6.99 21.19 19.53
CA ALA A 250 6.04 20.09 19.56
C ALA A 250 6.56 18.87 20.35
N LEU A 251 5.64 18.16 20.99
CA LEU A 251 5.85 16.78 21.41
C LEU A 251 5.43 15.88 20.25
N ALA A 252 6.34 15.04 19.77
CA ALA A 252 6.09 14.16 18.63
C ALA A 252 5.80 12.73 19.11
N PHE A 253 4.75 12.09 18.60
CA PHE A 253 4.54 10.67 18.86
C PHE A 253 4.07 9.93 17.62
N ALA A 254 4.45 8.65 17.52
CA ALA A 254 4.09 7.81 16.38
C ALA A 254 4.17 6.32 16.74
N GLY A 255 3.28 5.52 16.14
CA GLY A 255 3.32 4.06 16.14
C GLY A 255 3.43 3.58 14.70
N ILE A 256 4.64 3.66 14.14
CA ILE A 256 4.92 3.38 12.73
C ILE A 256 6.21 2.57 12.60
N GLY A 257 6.37 1.85 11.49
CA GLY A 257 7.55 1.02 11.24
C GLY A 257 8.90 1.78 11.12
N SER A 258 8.92 3.10 10.96
CA SER A 258 10.16 3.90 10.97
C SER A 258 9.98 5.25 11.69
N PRO A 259 10.00 5.25 13.03
CA PRO A 259 9.74 6.47 13.81
C PRO A 259 10.81 7.56 13.63
N GLN A 260 12.06 7.17 13.37
CA GLN A 260 13.14 8.13 13.12
C GLN A 260 12.88 8.96 11.86
N SER A 261 12.44 8.32 10.76
CA SER A 261 12.11 9.01 9.52
C SER A 261 11.00 10.06 9.71
N PHE A 262 10.09 9.84 10.66
CA PHE A 262 9.05 10.81 11.01
C PHE A 262 9.64 12.03 11.74
N LEU A 263 10.54 11.83 12.71
CA LEU A 263 11.19 12.96 13.37
C LEU A 263 12.03 13.79 12.39
N ASP A 264 12.76 13.12 11.49
CA ASP A 264 13.58 13.79 10.49
C ASP A 264 12.70 14.66 9.57
N THR A 265 11.54 14.13 9.15
CA THR A 265 10.55 14.88 8.37
C THR A 265 10.04 16.13 9.13
N LEU A 266 9.73 16.00 10.43
CA LEU A 266 9.28 17.16 11.22
C LEU A 266 10.38 18.24 11.34
N ARG A 267 11.63 17.84 11.55
CA ARG A 267 12.77 18.77 11.63
C ARG A 267 13.02 19.48 10.31
N GLU A 268 12.92 18.76 9.18
CA GLU A 268 13.02 19.33 7.83
C GLU A 268 11.93 20.37 7.57
N GLN A 269 10.75 20.23 8.20
CA GLN A 269 9.68 21.24 8.17
C GLN A 269 9.89 22.41 9.16
N GLY A 270 11.02 22.45 9.87
CA GLY A 270 11.35 23.53 10.81
C GLY A 270 10.67 23.40 12.19
N ILE A 271 10.13 22.23 12.53
CA ILE A 271 9.49 21.97 13.83
C ILE A 271 10.58 21.59 14.85
N THR A 272 10.55 22.26 16.00
CA THR A 272 11.41 21.95 17.14
C THR A 272 10.75 20.87 18.01
N ILE A 273 11.27 19.65 17.94
CA ILE A 273 10.77 18.54 18.76
C ILE A 273 11.36 18.66 20.18
N VAL A 274 10.53 18.99 21.17
CA VAL A 274 10.96 19.13 22.57
C VAL A 274 10.93 17.82 23.34
N ALA A 275 10.12 16.86 22.91
CA ALA A 275 10.01 15.51 23.46
C ALA A 275 9.41 14.58 22.40
N HIS A 276 9.66 13.27 22.52
CA HIS A 276 8.98 12.29 21.67
C HIS A 276 8.64 10.98 22.40
N ARG A 277 7.60 10.29 21.91
CA ARG A 277 7.19 8.95 22.39
C ARG A 277 6.84 8.06 21.21
N PHE A 278 7.41 6.86 21.17
CA PHE A 278 7.10 5.89 20.12
C PHE A 278 6.31 4.71 20.68
N PHE A 279 5.32 4.30 19.90
CA PHE A 279 4.43 3.19 20.18
C PHE A 279 4.72 2.04 19.21
N ARG A 280 4.19 0.86 19.50
CA ARG A 280 4.25 -0.26 18.56
C ARG A 280 3.42 0.07 17.32
N ASP A 281 3.81 -0.52 16.20
CA ASP A 281 3.05 -0.39 14.96
C ASP A 281 1.62 -0.91 15.16
N HIS A 282 0.62 -0.16 14.72
CA HIS A 282 -0.81 -0.43 14.93
C HIS A 282 -1.27 -0.48 16.41
N GLU A 283 -0.50 0.08 17.35
CA GLU A 283 -0.93 0.18 18.74
C GLU A 283 -2.10 1.16 18.91
N SER A 284 -3.13 0.74 19.65
CA SER A 284 -4.26 1.61 19.96
C SER A 284 -3.87 2.69 20.97
N TYR A 285 -4.08 3.94 20.60
CA TYR A 285 -3.90 5.11 21.46
C TYR A 285 -5.04 5.21 22.48
N THR A 286 -4.83 4.69 23.69
CA THR A 286 -5.76 4.84 24.83
C THR A 286 -5.19 5.78 25.87
N GLU A 287 -6.02 6.31 26.77
CA GLU A 287 -5.55 7.13 27.90
C GLU A 287 -4.45 6.42 28.69
N LYS A 288 -4.60 5.11 28.93
CA LYS A 288 -3.60 4.29 29.61
C LYS A 288 -2.30 4.17 28.81
N THR A 289 -2.38 4.12 27.48
CA THR A 289 -1.21 4.03 26.62
C THR A 289 -0.47 5.37 26.56
N ILE A 290 -1.20 6.49 26.61
CA ILE A 290 -0.67 7.85 26.47
C ILE A 290 -0.16 8.43 27.80
N ALA A 291 -0.77 8.05 28.93
CA ALA A 291 -0.29 8.36 30.28
C ALA A 291 1.17 7.93 30.46
#